data_AF-A0A0G0Q305-F1
#
_entry.id   AF-A0A0G0Q305-F1
#
_cell.length_a   1.000
_cell.length_b   1.000
_cell.length_c   1.000
_cell.angle_alpha   90.00
_cell.angle_beta   90.00
_cell.angle_gamma   90.00
#
_symmetry.space_group_name_H-M   'P 1'
#
loop_
_entity.id
_entity.type
_entity.pdbx_description
1 polymer ?
#
loop_
_entity_poly.entity_id
_entity_poly.type
_entity_poly.pdbx_seq_one_letter_code
_entity_poly.pdbx_strand_id
1 'polypeptide(L)'
;MKITIGGSMTFAKEQLEASKFLEERGYEVFLTEDISHFIEQPEIKDDAEKSLELSIKYDVIREFFDKIAKSDVYLVCNYEKNGIPGYLGASVLMEIGLAYYLN
;
A
#
# COMPACT_ATOMS: atom_id res chain seq x y z
N MET A 1 16.91 7.81 1.76
CA MET A 1 16.39 6.44 1.61
C MET A 1 14.95 6.56 1.18
N LYS A 2 14.56 5.79 0.17
CA LYS A 2 13.23 5.72 -0.42
C LYS A 2 12.47 4.53 0.14
N ILE A 3 11.27 4.77 0.64
CA ILE A 3 10.45 3.75 1.29
C ILE A 3 9.10 3.70 0.58
N THR A 4 8.72 2.57 0.03
CA THR A 4 7.33 2.34 -0.38
C THR A 4 6.57 1.71 0.78
N ILE A 5 5.42 2.27 1.15
CA ILE A 5 4.53 1.71 2.17
C ILE A 5 3.33 1.06 1.48
N GLY A 6 3.00 -0.17 1.87
CA GLY A 6 1.81 -0.89 1.42
C GLY A 6 1.12 -1.65 2.54
N GLY A 7 -0.01 -2.28 2.20
CA GLY A 7 -0.84 -3.02 3.14
C GLY A 7 -2.27 -3.13 2.68
N SER A 8 -3.15 -3.68 3.52
CA SER A 8 -4.58 -3.69 3.19
C SER A 8 -5.13 -2.27 3.13
N MET A 9 -5.95 -1.96 2.11
CA MET A 9 -6.67 -0.68 2.02
C MET A 9 -7.67 -0.43 3.17
N THR A 10 -7.95 -1.46 3.98
CA THR A 10 -8.60 -1.28 5.29
C THR A 10 -7.83 -0.32 6.20
N PHE A 11 -6.50 -0.28 6.07
CA PHE A 11 -5.57 0.50 6.88
C PHE A 11 -4.97 1.69 6.11
N ALA A 12 -5.70 2.27 5.16
CA ALA A 12 -5.19 3.37 4.33
C ALA A 12 -4.82 4.61 5.17
N LYS A 13 -5.53 4.87 6.27
CA LYS A 13 -5.23 5.98 7.18
C LYS A 13 -3.93 5.76 7.94
N GLU A 14 -3.74 4.56 8.45
CA GLU A 14 -2.54 4.14 9.17
C GLU A 14 -1.31 4.16 8.26
N GLN A 15 -1.46 3.76 6.99
CA GLN A 15 -0.41 3.89 5.97
C GLN A 15 -0.03 5.37 5.74
N LEU A 16 -1.01 6.28 5.65
CA LEU A 16 -0.76 7.71 5.54
C LEU A 16 -0.07 8.29 6.78
N GLU A 17 -0.47 7.86 7.98
CA GLU A 17 0.16 8.26 9.25
C GLU A 17 1.62 7.78 9.32
N ALA A 18 1.88 6.54 8.94
CA ALA A 18 3.24 5.99 8.84
C ALA A 18 4.08 6.77 7.83
N SER A 19 3.52 7.17 6.68
CA SER A 19 4.20 8.02 5.69
C SER A 19 4.65 9.33 6.30
N LYS A 20 3.73 10.07 6.93
CA LYS A 20 4.05 11.35 7.58
C LYS A 20 5.13 11.21 8.65
N PHE A 21 5.03 10.17 9.48
CA PHE A 21 6.02 9.89 10.51
C PHE A 21 7.44 9.68 9.95
N LEU A 22 7.56 9.00 8.80
CA LEU A 22 8.84 8.75 8.14
C LEU A 22 9.33 9.97 7.38
N GLU A 23 8.44 10.70 6.71
CA GLU A 23 8.76 11.97 6.02
C GLU A 23 9.32 13.01 6.99
N GLU A 24 8.73 13.15 8.18
CA GLU A 24 9.24 14.02 9.26
C GLU A 24 10.66 13.68 9.71
N ARG A 25 11.13 12.46 9.44
CA ARG A 25 12.49 11.98 9.74
C ARG A 25 13.45 12.06 8.54
N GLY A 26 13.01 12.66 7.44
CA GLY A 26 13.82 12.91 6.25
C GLY A 26 13.86 11.75 5.24
N TYR A 27 12.92 10.81 5.34
CA TYR A 27 12.76 9.76 4.32
C TYR A 27 11.86 10.22 3.19
N GLU A 28 12.14 9.76 1.97
CA GLU A 28 11.24 9.92 0.83
C GLU A 28 10.29 8.71 0.83
N VAL A 29 8.99 8.96 0.90
CA VAL A 29 7.98 7.90 1.04
C VAL A 29 7.06 7.88 -0.16
N PHE A 30 6.73 6.67 -0.62
CA PHE A 30 5.74 6.43 -1.65
C PHE A 30 4.57 5.61 -1.10
N LEU A 31 3.35 6.04 -1.43
CA LEU A 31 2.09 5.33 -1.22
C LEU A 31 1.46 5.04 -2.58
N THR A 32 0.50 4.13 -2.69
CA THR A 32 -0.24 3.95 -3.97
C THR A 32 -1.05 5.20 -4.33
N GLU A 33 -1.19 5.49 -5.63
CA GLU A 33 -1.85 6.71 -6.12
C GLU A 33 -3.32 6.83 -5.70
N ASP A 34 -4.02 5.72 -5.53
CA ASP A 34 -5.44 5.70 -5.22
C ASP A 34 -5.75 5.74 -3.70
N ILE A 35 -4.72 5.82 -2.84
CA ILE A 35 -4.88 5.73 -1.38
C ILE A 35 -5.87 6.76 -0.81
N SER A 36 -5.93 7.96 -1.39
CA SER A 36 -6.87 9.01 -0.97
C SER A 36 -8.33 8.57 -1.12
N HIS A 37 -8.67 7.78 -2.13
CA HIS A 37 -10.03 7.30 -2.34
C HIS A 37 -10.48 6.36 -1.22
N PHE A 38 -9.58 5.51 -0.73
CA PHE A 38 -9.87 4.62 0.41
C PHE A 38 -9.91 5.36 1.75
N ILE A 39 -9.28 6.53 1.86
CA ILE A 39 -9.36 7.39 3.05
C ILE A 39 -10.67 8.18 3.06
N GLU A 40 -11.04 8.75 1.91
CA GLU A 40 -12.24 9.58 1.74
C GLU A 40 -13.54 8.77 1.68
N GLN A 41 -13.49 7.59 1.06
CA GLN A 41 -14.61 6.66 0.87
C GLN A 41 -14.20 5.24 1.28
N PRO A 42 -14.08 4.96 2.60
CA PRO A 42 -13.60 3.66 3.10
C PRO A 42 -14.43 2.45 2.69
N GLU A 43 -15.69 2.65 2.31
CA GLU A 43 -16.62 1.62 1.84
C GLU A 43 -16.23 1.04 0.47
N ILE A 44 -15.39 1.72 -0.31
CA ILE A 44 -14.92 1.23 -1.62
C ILE A 44 -14.22 -0.12 -1.49
N LYS A 45 -13.52 -0.37 -0.37
CA LYS A 45 -12.83 -1.66 -0.13
C LYS A 45 -13.78 -2.85 -0.03
N ASP A 46 -15.06 -2.60 0.27
CA ASP A 46 -16.10 -3.60 0.43
C ASP A 46 -16.97 -3.72 -0.85
N ASP A 47 -16.73 -2.86 -1.84
CA ASP A 47 -17.37 -2.83 -3.16
C ASP A 47 -16.37 -3.29 -4.23
N ALA A 48 -16.47 -4.56 -4.61
CA ALA A 48 -15.52 -5.18 -5.55
C ALA A 48 -15.52 -4.51 -6.93
N GLU A 49 -16.65 -3.98 -7.40
CA GLU A 49 -16.76 -3.34 -8.71
C GLU A 49 -16.05 -1.99 -8.70
N LYS A 50 -16.35 -1.13 -7.71
CA LYS A 50 -15.65 0.16 -7.57
C LYS A 50 -14.16 0.01 -7.30
N SER A 51 -13.78 -0.96 -6.47
CA SER A 51 -12.36 -1.24 -6.21
C SER A 51 -11.64 -1.67 -7.48
N LEU A 52 -12.29 -2.47 -8.35
CA LEU A 52 -11.74 -2.88 -9.63
C LEU A 52 -11.63 -1.70 -10.61
N GLU A 53 -12.67 -0.86 -10.69
CA GLU A 53 -12.65 0.34 -11.54
C GLU A 53 -11.51 1.28 -11.20
N LEU A 54 -11.27 1.56 -9.91
CA LEU A 54 -10.12 2.34 -9.45
C LEU A 54 -8.81 1.65 -9.80
N SER A 55 -8.70 0.35 -9.54
CA SER A 55 -7.50 -0.42 -9.83
C SER A 55 -7.10 -0.33 -11.30
N ILE A 56 -8.07 -0.39 -12.21
CA ILE A 56 -7.86 -0.25 -13.65
C ILE A 56 -7.52 1.20 -14.02
N LYS A 57 -8.28 2.17 -13.49
CA LYS A 57 -8.12 3.60 -13.79
C LYS A 57 -6.72 4.12 -13.43
N TYR A 58 -6.17 3.66 -12.31
CA TYR A 58 -4.85 4.08 -11.81
C TYR A 58 -3.73 3.09 -12.17
N ASP A 59 -4.05 2.00 -12.86
CA ASP A 59 -3.12 0.89 -13.15
C ASP A 59 -2.29 0.48 -11.92
N VAL A 60 -3.00 0.31 -10.79
CA VAL A 60 -2.41 0.28 -9.44
C VAL A 60 -1.32 -0.78 -9.28
N ILE A 61 -1.42 -1.90 -9.99
CA ILE A 61 -0.39 -2.95 -9.93
C ILE A 61 0.93 -2.45 -10.52
N ARG A 62 0.92 -1.87 -11.73
CA ARG A 62 2.16 -1.39 -12.36
C ARG A 62 2.71 -0.16 -11.64
N GLU A 63 1.81 0.75 -11.30
CA GLU A 63 2.08 1.94 -10.52
C GLU A 63 2.83 1.61 -9.22
N PHE A 64 2.28 0.69 -8.43
CA PHE A 64 2.87 0.32 -7.15
C PHE A 64 4.14 -0.51 -7.30
N PHE A 65 4.21 -1.39 -8.30
CA PHE A 65 5.44 -2.13 -8.62
C PHE A 65 6.60 -1.20 -9.00
N ASP A 66 6.32 -0.15 -9.78
CA ASP A 66 7.31 0.87 -10.12
C ASP A 66 7.79 1.65 -8.89
N LYS A 67 6.91 1.91 -7.92
CA LYS A 67 7.28 2.53 -6.63
C LYS A 67 8.18 1.62 -5.79
N ILE A 68 7.81 0.34 -5.66
CA ILE A 68 8.64 -0.68 -4.99
C ILE A 68 10.02 -0.76 -5.65
N ALA A 69 10.09 -0.84 -6.98
CA ALA A 69 11.34 -0.94 -7.72
C ALA A 69 12.25 0.29 -7.59
N LYS A 70 11.68 1.48 -7.31
CA LYS A 70 12.43 2.72 -7.08
C LYS A 70 12.86 2.91 -5.62
N SER A 71 12.41 2.02 -4.72
CA SER A 71 12.59 2.15 -3.28
C SER A 71 13.70 1.25 -2.76
N ASP A 72 14.37 1.71 -1.70
CA ASP A 72 15.35 0.92 -0.96
C ASP A 72 14.66 -0.08 -0.01
N VAL A 73 13.43 0.22 0.43
CA VAL A 73 12.66 -0.57 1.38
C VAL A 73 11.19 -0.63 0.97
N TYR A 74 10.59 -1.81 1.07
CA TYR A 74 9.14 -1.99 1.08
C TYR A 74 8.66 -2.27 2.51
N LEU A 75 7.88 -1.35 3.07
CA LEU A 75 7.34 -1.41 4.43
C LEU A 75 5.86 -1.83 4.38
N VAL A 76 5.53 -2.94 5.03
CA VAL A 76 4.16 -3.46 5.06
C VAL A 76 3.48 -3.13 6.39
N CYS A 77 2.36 -2.40 6.32
CA CYS A 77 1.45 -2.14 7.43
C CYS A 77 0.54 -3.37 7.69
N ASN A 78 1.11 -4.42 8.30
CA ASN A 78 0.47 -5.71 8.56
C ASN A 78 -0.33 -5.76 9.87
N TYR A 79 -1.22 -4.78 10.09
CA TYR A 79 -2.09 -4.76 11.27
C TYR A 79 -3.02 -5.98 11.34
N GLU A 80 -3.56 -6.26 12.52
CA GLU A 80 -4.53 -7.34 12.70
C GLU A 80 -5.82 -7.06 11.92
N LYS A 81 -6.28 -8.03 11.12
CA LYS A 81 -7.53 -7.95 10.37
C LYS A 81 -8.31 -9.24 10.53
N ASN A 82 -9.61 -9.14 10.86
CA ASN A 82 -10.50 -10.29 11.02
C ASN A 82 -9.97 -11.36 12.00
N GLY A 83 -9.33 -10.94 13.09
CA GLY A 83 -8.73 -11.86 14.08
C GLY A 83 -7.43 -12.54 13.61
N ILE A 84 -6.81 -12.05 12.53
CA ILE A 84 -5.54 -12.55 12.00
C ILE A 84 -4.44 -11.52 12.31
N PRO A 85 -3.60 -11.74 13.33
CA PRO A 85 -2.45 -10.88 13.62
C PRO A 85 -1.43 -10.94 12.47
N GLY A 86 -0.85 -9.80 12.09
CA GLY A 86 0.13 -9.77 11.01
C GLY A 86 -0.48 -10.01 9.63
N TYR A 87 -1.73 -9.61 9.40
CA TYR A 87 -2.47 -9.94 8.17
C TYR A 87 -1.72 -9.46 6.92
N LEU A 88 -1.60 -10.37 5.94
CA LEU A 88 -1.08 -10.09 4.60
C LEU A 88 -2.16 -10.42 3.57
N GLY A 89 -2.51 -9.44 2.74
CA GLY A 89 -3.40 -9.64 1.61
C GLY A 89 -2.70 -10.37 0.45
N ALA A 90 -3.48 -10.91 -0.49
CA ALA A 90 -2.94 -11.58 -1.67
C ALA A 90 -2.04 -10.65 -2.51
N SER A 91 -2.44 -9.39 -2.72
CA SER A 91 -1.62 -8.39 -3.42
C SER A 91 -0.30 -8.11 -2.69
N VAL A 92 -0.37 -7.94 -1.37
CA VAL A 92 0.80 -7.72 -0.51
C VAL A 92 1.79 -8.88 -0.62
N LEU A 93 1.34 -10.13 -0.69
CA LEU A 93 2.23 -11.27 -0.88
C LEU A 93 2.99 -11.19 -2.23
N MET A 94 2.31 -10.77 -3.31
CA MET A 94 2.96 -10.56 -4.61
C MET A 94 3.98 -9.42 -4.54
N GLU A 95 3.64 -8.32 -3.87
CA GLU A 95 4.51 -7.15 -3.67
C GLU A 95 5.77 -7.51 -2.87
N ILE A 96 5.64 -8.30 -1.80
CA ILE A 96 6.77 -8.84 -1.04
C ILE A 96 7.66 -9.69 -1.95
N GLY A 97 7.06 -10.55 -2.77
CA GLY A 97 7.81 -11.38 -3.74
C GLY A 97 8.61 -10.53 -4.74
N LEU A 98 8.01 -9.46 -5.26
CA LEU A 98 8.70 -8.51 -6.12
C LEU A 98 9.84 -7.79 -5.38
N ALA A 99 9.57 -7.26 -4.19
CA ALA A 99 10.56 -6.55 -3.39
C ALA A 99 11.78 -7.43 -3.05
N TYR A 100 11.54 -8.73 -2.76
CA TYR A 100 12.59 -9.72 -2.53
C TYR A 100 13.38 -10.09 -3.79
N TYR A 101 12.78 -10.02 -4.97
CA TYR A 101 13.48 -10.28 -6.24
C TYR A 101 14.37 -9.12 -6.67
N LEU A 102 13.98 -7.88 -6.36
CA LEU A 102 14.67 -6.67 -6.82
C LEU A 102 15.83 -6.22 -5.91
N ASN A 103 15.87 -6.67 -4.65
CA ASN A 103 16.88 -6.31 -3.64
C ASN A 103 17.64 -7.53 -3.14
#